data_AF-A0A942ST19-F1
#
_entry.id   AF-A0A942ST19-F1
#
_cell.length_a   1.000
_cell.length_b   1.000
_cell.length_c   1.000
_cell.angle_alpha   90.00
_cell.angle_beta   90.00
_cell.angle_gamma   90.00
#
_symmetry.space_group_name_H-M   'P 1'
#
loop_
_entity.id
_entity.type
_entity.pdbx_description
1 polymer ?
#
loop_
_entity_poly.entity_id
_entity_poly.type
_entity_poly.pdbx_seq_one_letter_code
_entity_poly.pdbx_strand_id
1 'polypeptide(L)' 'MPIWFQNQMRRAFNEKNRYQIKLLNQCWFFYTNQQNEKSS' A
#
# COMPACT_ATOMS: atom_id res chain seq x y z
N MET A 1 4.14 6.66 -1.80
CA MET A 1 2.85 6.22 -1.25
C MET A 1 2.02 7.46 -0.94
N PRO A 2 0.88 7.70 -1.63
CA PRO A 2 0.04 8.87 -1.41
C PRO A 2 -0.43 9.03 0.03
N ILE A 3 -0.74 10.26 0.44
CA ILE A 3 -1.18 10.59 1.81
C ILE A 3 -2.40 9.77 2.22
N TRP A 4 -3.37 9.59 1.32
CA TRP A 4 -4.56 8.77 1.57
C TRP A 4 -4.21 7.30 1.89
N PHE A 5 -3.18 6.76 1.23
CA PHE A 5 -2.73 5.38 1.43
C PHE A 5 -1.96 5.24 2.75
N GLN A 6 -1.16 6.25 3.11
CA GLN A 6 -0.47 6.29 4.40
C GLN A 6 -1.47 6.32 5.57
N ASN A 7 -2.59 7.04 5.43
CA ASN A 7 -3.66 7.04 6.43
C ASN A 7 -4.33 5.67 6.57
N GLN A 8 -4.52 4.93 5.47
CA GLN A 8 -5.04 3.55 5.52
C GLN A 8 -4.09 2.60 6.25
N MET A 9 -2.78 2.68 5.96
CA MET A 9 -1.75 1.90 6.65
C MET A 9 -1.69 2.21 8.15
N ARG A 10 -1.80 3.49 8.53
CA ARG A 10 -1.81 3.91 9.94
C ARG A 10 -3.00 3.33 10.71
N ARG A 11 -4.19 3.29 10.11
CA ARG A 11 -5.37 2.68 10.71
C ARG A 11 -5.20 1.17 10.89
N ALA A 12 -4.79 0.47 9.84
CA ALA A 12 -4.54 -0.97 9.91
C ALA A 12 -3.47 -1.34 10.95
N PHE A 13 -2.45 -0.50 11.12
CA PHE A 13 -1.43 -0.64 12.16
C PHE A 13 -2.00 -0.45 13.57
N ASN A 14 -2.80 0.60 13.79
CA ASN A 14 -3.46 0.84 15.08
C ASN A 14 -4.41 -0.30 15.45
N GLU A 15 -5.12 -0.86 14.48
CA GLU A 15 -6.02 -2.02 14.65
C GLU A 15 -5.25 -3.35 14.77
N LYS A 16 -3.91 -3.33 14.66
CA LYS A 16 -3.03 -4.52 14.62
C LYS A 16 -3.46 -5.55 13.56
N ASN A 17 -4.11 -5.10 12.49
CA ASN A 17 -4.62 -5.96 11.43
C ASN A 17 -3.50 -6.30 10.43
N ARG A 18 -2.73 -7.35 10.77
CA ARG A 18 -1.60 -7.82 9.95
C ARG A 18 -2.00 -8.24 8.53
N TYR A 19 -3.21 -8.77 8.36
CA TYR A 19 -3.73 -9.17 7.06
C TYR A 19 -3.95 -7.96 6.16
N GLN A 20 -4.58 -6.92 6.69
CA GLN A 20 -4.83 -5.68 5.95
C GLN A 20 -3.52 -4.96 5.60
N ILE A 21 -2.54 -4.94 6.50
CA ILE A 21 -1.20 -4.38 6.22
C ILE A 21 -0.52 -5.14 5.08
N LYS A 22 -0.58 -6.49 5.10
CA LYS A 22 0.03 -7.32 4.04
C LYS A 22 -0.63 -7.07 2.69
N LEU A 23 -1.97 -7.02 2.65
CA LEU A 23 -2.74 -6.73 1.44
C LEU A 23 -2.41 -5.34 0.90
N LEU A 24 -2.43 -4.32 1.75
CA LEU A 24 -2.09 -2.94 1.37
C LEU A 24 -0.66 -2.88 0.80
N ASN A 25 0.32 -3.51 1.44
CA ASN A 25 1.68 -3.57 0.92
C ASN A 25 1.76 -4.24 -0.46
N GLN A 26 1.02 -5.32 -0.68
CA GLN A 26 0.94 -5.98 -1.99
C GLN A 26 0.31 -5.05 -3.04
N CYS A 27 -0.82 -4.40 -2.74
CA CYS A 27 -1.44 -3.42 -3.65
C CYS A 27 -0.49 -2.27 -3.99
N TRP A 28 0.23 -1.76 -3.00
CA TRP A 28 1.21 -0.69 -3.21
C TRP A 28 2.34 -1.12 -4.13
N PHE A 29 2.88 -2.33 -3.92
CA PHE A 29 3.93 -2.91 -4.76
C PHE A 29 3.48 -3.05 -6.23
N PHE A 30 2.27 -3.56 -6.46
CA PHE A 30 1.72 -3.65 -7.82
C PHE A 30 1.52 -2.27 -8.45
N TYR A 31 0.98 -1.31 -7.69
CA TYR A 31 0.81 0.05 -8.16
C TYR A 31 2.14 0.69 -8.57
N THR A 32 3.20 0.55 -7.76
CA THR A 32 4.52 1.12 -8.08
C THR A 32 5.19 0.44 -9.27
N ASN A 33 5.04 -0.87 -9.39
CA ASN A 33 5.67 -1.62 -10.50
C ASN A 33 4.99 -1.33 -11.83
N GLN A 34 3.65 -1.21 -11.85
CA GLN A 34 2.93 -0.80 -13.05
C GLN A 34 3.26 0.64 -13.49
N GLN A 35 3.61 1.53 -12.57
CA GLN A 35 4.05 2.89 -12.90
C GLN A 35 5.48 2.89 -13.48
N ASN A 36 6.36 2.01 -12.98
CA ASN A 36 7.71 1.85 -13.52
C ASN A 36 7.70 1.18 -14.91
N GLU A 37 6.84 0.19 -15.16
CA GLU A 37 6.73 -0.46 -16.48
C GLU A 37 6.13 0.44 -17.56
N LYS A 38 5.23 1.36 -17.21
CA LYS A 38 4.67 2.34 -18.17
C LYS A 38 5.62 3.48 -18.54
N SER A 39 6.78 3.57 -17.87
CA SER A 39 7.78 4.62 -18.08
C SER A 39 9.01 4.14 -18.87
N SER A 40 9.00 2.90 -19.38
CA SER A 40 10.06 2.31 -20.23
C SER A 40 9.63 2.16 -21.68
#